data_AF-A0A2A4X2B5-F1
#
_entry.id   AF-A0A2A4X2B5-F1
#
_cell.length_a   1.000
_cell.length_b   1.000
_cell.length_c   1.000
_cell.angle_alpha   90.00
_cell.angle_beta   90.00
_cell.angle_gamma   90.00
#
_symmetry.space_group_name_H-M   'P 1'
#
loop_
_entity.id
_entity.type
_entity.pdbx_description
1 polymer ?
#
loop_
_entity_poly.entity_id
_entity_poly.type
_entity_poly.pdbx_seq_one_letter_code
_entity_poly.pdbx_strand_id
1 'polypeptide(L)'
;MNKLVAVIQLIGSAGVSVVALATLINLIFISTRPETISVVNTLIGQGVLIICLLVLATVLFKKGLAGLRQDKLAANSDTAS
;
A
#
# COMPACT_ATOMS: atom_id res chain seq x y z
N MET A 1 4.90 19.39 -4.77
CA MET A 1 3.65 18.59 -4.68
C MET A 1 2.81 19.17 -3.57
N ASN A 2 1.52 19.45 -3.77
CA ASN A 2 0.70 20.05 -2.73
C ASN A 2 0.63 19.12 -1.51
N LYS A 3 0.75 19.68 -0.29
CA LYS A 3 0.68 18.94 0.99
C LYS A 3 -0.53 18.00 1.05
N LEU A 4 -1.67 18.47 0.53
CA LEU A 4 -2.93 17.73 0.42
C LEU A 4 -2.78 16.42 -0.36
N VAL A 5 -2.03 16.43 -1.47
CA VAL A 5 -1.78 15.24 -2.31
C VAL A 5 -0.87 14.25 -1.59
N ALA A 6 0.12 14.73 -0.83
CA ALA A 6 1.01 13.87 -0.05
C ALA A 6 0.27 13.16 1.10
N VAL A 7 -0.63 13.87 1.79
CA VAL A 7 -1.48 13.30 2.84
C VAL A 7 -2.46 12.27 2.27
N ILE A 8 -3.11 12.57 1.14
CA ILE A 8 -4.01 11.63 0.45
C ILE A 8 -3.25 10.37 0.00
N GLN A 9 -2.02 10.49 -0.51
CA GLN A 9 -1.20 9.33 -0.87
C GLN A 9 -0.82 8.47 0.35
N LEU A 10 -0.59 9.09 1.50
CA LEU A 10 -0.23 8.39 2.73
C LEU A 10 -1.43 7.61 3.27
N ILE A 11 -2.60 8.24 3.34
CA ILE A 11 -3.87 7.58 3.70
C ILE A 11 -4.21 6.48 2.67
N GLY A 12 -4.01 6.75 1.38
CA GLY A 12 -4.18 5.79 0.30
C GLY A 12 -3.30 4.56 0.48
N SER A 13 -2.02 4.73 0.81
CA SER A 13 -1.11 3.60 1.10
C SER A 13 -1.55 2.78 2.31
N ALA A 14 -2.05 3.44 3.36
CA ALA A 14 -2.56 2.75 4.54
C ALA A 14 -3.80 1.91 4.19
N GLY A 15 -4.72 2.47 3.40
CA GLY A 15 -5.89 1.75 2.89
C GLY A 15 -5.52 0.54 2.03
N VAL A 16 -4.59 0.71 1.09
CA VAL A 16 -4.10 -0.39 0.23
C VAL A 16 -3.44 -1.50 1.05
N SER A 17 -2.67 -1.16 2.09
CA SER A 17 -2.09 -2.16 3.01
C SER A 17 -3.15 -2.94 3.79
N VAL A 18 -4.22 -2.28 4.25
CA VAL A 18 -5.33 -2.96 4.95
C VAL A 18 -6.07 -3.92 4.00
N VAL A 19 -6.31 -3.49 2.76
CA VAL A 19 -6.94 -4.35 1.74
C VAL A 19 -6.05 -5.56 1.41
N ALA A 20 -4.73 -5.36 1.30
CA ALA A 20 -3.78 -6.46 1.09
C ALA A 20 -3.83 -7.49 2.24
N LEU A 21 -3.89 -7.02 3.49
CA LEU A 21 -4.07 -7.87 4.68
C LEU A 21 -5.41 -8.63 4.67
N ALA A 22 -6.50 -7.94 4.35
CA ALA A 22 -7.82 -8.57 4.25
C ALA A 22 -7.83 -9.67 3.15
N THR A 23 -7.15 -9.42 2.03
CA THR A 23 -7.02 -10.39 0.93
C THR A 23 -6.20 -11.60 1.36
N LEU A 24 -5.12 -11.40 2.11
CA LEU A 24 -4.30 -12.47 2.69
C LEU A 24 -5.13 -13.37 3.62
N ILE A 25 -5.92 -12.78 4.52
CA ILE A 25 -6.79 -13.52 5.43
C ILE A 25 -7.82 -14.33 4.63
N ASN A 26 -8.44 -13.72 3.62
CA ASN A 26 -9.42 -14.38 2.76
C ASN A 26 -8.80 -15.58 2.00
N LEU A 27 -7.52 -15.47 1.64
CA LEU A 27 -6.78 -16.55 1.00
C LEU A 27 -6.54 -17.73 1.92
N ILE A 28 -6.25 -17.48 3.20
CA ILE A 28 -6.10 -18.54 4.21
C ILE A 28 -7.43 -19.29 4.36
N PHE A 29 -8.56 -18.58 4.40
CA PHE A 29 -9.89 -19.21 4.43
C PHE A 29 -10.17 -20.06 3.18
N ILE A 30 -9.82 -19.57 1.98
CA ILE A 30 -9.94 -20.34 0.73
C ILE A 30 -9.06 -21.60 0.75
N SER A 31 -7.86 -21.52 1.33
CA SER A 31 -6.91 -22.64 1.38
C SER A 31 -7.38 -23.80 2.25
N THR A 32 -8.38 -23.59 3.12
CA THR A 32 -8.96 -24.66 3.96
C THR A 32 -10.10 -25.41 3.27
N ARG A 33 -10.55 -24.95 2.09
CA ARG A 33 -11.61 -25.63 1.32
C ARG A 33 -11.02 -26.85 0.56
N PRO A 34 -11.67 -28.02 0.59
CA PRO A 34 -11.20 -29.23 -0.09
C PRO A 34 -11.50 -29.20 -1.60
N GLU A 35 -10.97 -28.20 -2.31
CA GLU A 35 -11.15 -27.97 -3.75
C GLU A 35 -9.77 -27.86 -4.44
N THR A 36 -9.08 -29.00 -4.60
CA THR A 36 -7.61 -29.09 -4.75
C THR A 36 -7.00 -28.44 -5.99
N ILE A 37 -7.75 -28.27 -7.09
CA ILE A 37 -7.20 -27.65 -8.33
C ILE A 37 -7.54 -26.14 -8.40
N SER A 38 -8.77 -25.77 -8.04
CA SER A 38 -9.24 -24.37 -8.10
C SER A 38 -8.60 -23.50 -7.02
N VAL A 39 -8.41 -24.05 -5.82
CA VAL A 39 -7.80 -23.34 -4.68
C VAL A 39 -6.35 -22.95 -4.98
N VAL A 40 -5.57 -23.85 -5.59
CA VAL A 40 -4.14 -23.59 -5.92
C VAL A 40 -4.01 -22.45 -6.94
N ASN A 41 -4.82 -22.46 -8.00
CA ASN A 41 -4.83 -21.37 -8.98
C ASN A 41 -5.23 -20.03 -8.35
N THR A 42 -6.19 -20.06 -7.42
CA THR A 42 -6.63 -18.86 -6.69
C THR A 42 -5.56 -18.37 -5.71
N LEU A 43 -4.79 -19.27 -5.11
CA LEU A 43 -3.65 -18.99 -4.22
C LEU A 43 -2.54 -18.26 -4.96
N ILE A 44 -2.17 -18.74 -6.15
CA ILE A 44 -1.16 -18.11 -7.00
C ILE A 44 -1.65 -16.75 -7.49
N GLY A 45 -2.89 -16.67 -8.00
CA GLY A 45 -3.47 -15.42 -8.50
C GLY A 45 -3.58 -14.33 -7.43
N GLN A 46 -4.08 -14.67 -6.23
CA GLN A 46 -4.15 -13.72 -5.12
C GLN A 46 -2.77 -13.40 -4.55
N GLY A 47 -1.84 -14.36 -4.51
CA GLY A 47 -0.46 -14.10 -4.10
C GLY A 47 0.22 -13.02 -4.95
N VAL A 48 0.09 -13.12 -6.28
CA VAL A 48 0.60 -12.10 -7.21
C VAL A 48 -0.09 -10.75 -7.00
N LEU A 49 -1.42 -10.74 -6.83
CA LEU A 49 -2.18 -9.52 -6.56
C LEU A 49 -1.74 -8.82 -5.27
N ILE A 50 -1.52 -9.58 -4.19
CA ILE A 50 -1.06 -9.06 -2.89
C ILE A 50 0.32 -8.43 -3.04
N ILE A 51 1.25 -9.07 -3.76
CA ILE A 51 2.59 -8.49 -4.02
C ILE A 51 2.45 -7.18 -4.80
N CYS A 52 1.60 -7.14 -5.84
CA CYS A 52 1.36 -5.92 -6.61
C CYS A 52 0.79 -4.77 -5.75
N LEU A 53 -0.18 -5.09 -4.87
CA LEU A 53 -0.77 -4.14 -3.92
C LEU A 53 0.26 -3.62 -2.91
N LEU A 54 1.11 -4.49 -2.38
CA LEU A 54 2.17 -4.11 -1.44
C LEU A 54 3.24 -3.22 -2.08
N VAL A 55 3.63 -3.52 -3.33
CA VAL A 55 4.55 -2.66 -4.09
C VAL A 55 3.92 -1.30 -4.35
N LEU A 56 2.65 -1.24 -4.76
CA LEU A 56 1.92 0.02 -4.94
C LEU A 56 1.82 0.81 -3.63
N ALA A 57 1.48 0.16 -2.51
CA ALA A 57 1.43 0.79 -1.20
C ALA A 57 2.80 1.38 -0.82
N THR A 58 3.88 0.63 -1.03
CA THR A 58 5.25 1.07 -0.74
C THR A 58 5.67 2.26 -1.59
N VAL A 59 5.33 2.25 -2.88
CA VAL A 59 5.64 3.36 -3.80
C VAL A 59 4.84 4.61 -3.43
N LEU A 60 3.54 4.48 -3.13
CA LEU A 60 2.71 5.59 -2.66
C LEU A 60 3.23 6.14 -1.33
N PHE A 61 3.61 5.27 -0.40
CA PHE A 61 4.15 5.68 0.90
C PHE A 61 5.48 6.43 0.75
N LYS A 62 6.42 5.92 -0.07
CA LYS A 62 7.70 6.61 -0.34
C LYS A 62 7.49 7.97 -1.01
N LYS A 63 6.56 8.08 -1.97
CA LYS A 63 6.22 9.36 -2.63
C LYS A 63 5.56 10.35 -1.67
N GLY A 64 4.61 9.89 -0.86
CA GLY A 64 3.95 10.72 0.17
C GLY A 64 4.93 11.22 1.23
N LEU A 65 5.82 10.35 1.71
CA LEU A 65 6.84 10.72 2.69
C LEU A 65 7.90 11.65 2.11
N ALA A 66 8.34 11.42 0.86
CA ALA A 66 9.25 12.33 0.17
C ALA A 66 8.62 13.72 -0.03
N GLY A 67 7.33 13.77 -0.38
CA GLY A 67 6.56 15.01 -0.48
C GLY A 67 6.47 15.78 0.83
N LEU A 68 6.27 15.09 1.95
CA LEU A 68 6.25 15.69 3.30
C LEU A 68 7.64 16.16 3.77
N ARG A 69 8.72 15.44 3.41
CA ARG A 69 10.09 15.78 3.81
C ARG A 69 10.63 17.00 3.04
N GLN A 70 10.34 17.12 1.74
CA GLN A 70 10.71 18.31 0.96
C GLN A 70 9.99 19.55 1.47
N ASP A 71 8.72 19.41 1.85
CA ASP A 71 7.93 20.49 2.43
C ASP A 71 8.44 20.93 3.80
N LYS A 72 8.87 19.99 4.67
CA LYS A 72 9.48 20.31 5.96
C LYS A 72 10.82 21.05 5.82
N LEU A 73 11.58 20.76 4.76
CA LEU A 73 12.84 21.44 4.47
C LEU A 73 12.61 22.86 3.95
N ALA A 74 11.66 23.04 3.02
CA ALA A 74 11.29 24.35 2.48
C ALA A 74 10.66 25.27 3.55
N ALA A 75 9.82 24.72 4.43
CA ALA A 75 9.22 25.47 5.52
C ALA A 75 10.24 25.97 6.56
N ASN A 76 11.40 25.29 6.70
CA ASN A 76 12.42 25.68 7.68
C ASN A 76 13.34 26.81 7.15
N SER A 77 13.61 26.82 5.83
CA SER A 77 14.39 27.89 5.20
C SER A 77 13.69 29.27 5.22
N ASP A 78 12.36 29.31 5.17
CA ASP A 78 11.60 30.57 5.20
C ASP A 78 11.56 31.21 6.60
N THR A 79 11.68 30.42 7.67
CA THR A 79 11.76 30.94 9.06
C THR A 79 13.15 31.42 9.48
N ALA A 80 14.18 31.13 8.68
CA ALA A 80 15.57 31.51 8.94
C ALA A 80 16.02 32.76 8.19
N SER A 81 15.09 33.45 7.50
CA SER A 81 15.33 34.69 6.72
C SER A 81 14.88 35.93 7.49
#